data_AF-A0A1A2MI83-F1
#
_entry.id   AF-A0A1A2MI83-F1
#
_cell.length_a   1.000
_cell.length_b   1.000
_cell.length_c   1.000
_cell.angle_alpha   90.00
_cell.angle_beta   90.00
_cell.angle_gamma   90.00
#
_symmetry.space_group_name_H-M   'P 1'
#
loop_
_entity.id
_entity.type
_entity.pdbx_description
1 polymer ?
#
loop_
_entity_poly.entity_id
_entity_poly.type
_entity_poly.pdbx_seq_one_letter_code
_entity_poly.pdbx_strand_id
1 'polypeptide(L)'
;MTDPRRRVPGTDTLLADPRLVEAQRVLGRALVKSVIADAQRRARAGEIEPERVAEHALGALPSTASSLRPVINATGVVVHTNLGRAPLSRAAVDAVVAAAGTTDVELDLATGRRGRRGRGALAALARAVPLAGGVHVVNNNAAALLLTALTLAGGWSGGKEIVLSRGELVEIGDGFRIPELLASTGSRLREVGTTNRTSLRDYTEAIGPQTGFVLKVHPSNFHVTGFTSAVSVAELSRLGVPLVVDIGSGLLAPHPLLPDEPDATTALRDGADLVTASGDKLLGGPQAGLLLGDAELIERLRRHPAARALRVDKLTLAALEATLTGPPTPVAEALVADVAGLRARAESLAAALPGAQAVDCVAAVGGGGAPDVRLPSAAVSLPEPYAAALRAASPPVVGRLEAGRCLLDLRTVAPEDDALLAAAVLACSS
;
A
#
# COMPACT_ATOMS: atom_id res chain seq x y z
N MET A 1 -23.14 -53.02 8.77
CA MET A 1 -22.87 -51.87 7.90
C MET A 1 -21.36 -51.67 7.83
N THR A 2 -20.79 -51.66 6.63
CA THR A 2 -19.36 -51.43 6.38
C THR A 2 -18.99 -50.01 6.79
N ASP A 3 -17.91 -49.84 7.55
CA ASP A 3 -17.41 -48.52 7.98
C ASP A 3 -17.12 -47.62 6.77
N PRO A 4 -17.86 -46.51 6.56
CA PRO A 4 -17.71 -45.64 5.38
C PRO A 4 -16.30 -45.05 5.26
N ARG A 5 -15.54 -44.98 6.37
CA ARG A 5 -14.15 -44.51 6.37
C ARG A 5 -13.22 -45.41 5.55
N ARG A 6 -13.58 -46.68 5.32
CA ARG A 6 -12.82 -47.60 4.46
C ARG A 6 -12.93 -47.28 2.97
N ARG A 7 -13.90 -46.46 2.57
CA ARG A 7 -14.07 -46.02 1.17
C ARG A 7 -13.25 -44.77 0.82
N VAL A 8 -12.62 -44.13 1.80
CA VAL A 8 -11.80 -42.93 1.59
C VAL A 8 -10.58 -43.32 0.74
N PRO A 9 -10.39 -42.73 -0.47
CA PRO A 9 -9.27 -43.06 -1.33
C PRO A 9 -7.93 -42.85 -0.63
N GLY A 10 -6.95 -43.71 -0.90
CA GLY A 10 -5.59 -43.57 -0.40
C GLY A 10 -4.92 -42.30 -0.95
N THR A 11 -4.00 -41.72 -0.18
CA THR A 11 -3.28 -40.50 -0.60
C THR A 11 -2.51 -40.72 -1.91
N ASP A 12 -1.90 -41.89 -2.11
CA ASP A 12 -1.18 -42.20 -3.34
C ASP A 12 -2.13 -42.30 -4.55
N THR A 13 -3.33 -42.84 -4.37
CA THR A 13 -4.38 -42.85 -5.39
C THR A 13 -4.78 -41.42 -5.80
N LEU A 14 -4.99 -40.54 -4.81
CA LEU A 14 -5.35 -39.14 -5.07
C LEU A 14 -4.20 -38.35 -5.71
N LEU A 15 -2.96 -38.60 -5.29
CA LEU A 15 -1.78 -37.98 -5.91
C LEU A 15 -1.52 -38.47 -7.34
N ALA A 16 -2.12 -39.60 -7.74
CA ALA A 16 -2.08 -40.11 -9.12
C ALA A 16 -3.26 -39.60 -9.98
N ASP A 17 -4.25 -38.89 -9.42
CA ASP A 17 -5.32 -38.26 -10.22
C ASP A 17 -4.70 -37.21 -11.17
N PRO A 18 -4.92 -37.30 -12.49
CA PRO A 18 -4.32 -36.39 -13.46
C PRO A 18 -4.51 -34.90 -13.14
N ARG A 19 -5.67 -34.53 -12.57
CA ARG A 19 -5.98 -33.15 -12.19
C ARG A 19 -5.10 -32.67 -11.03
N LEU A 20 -4.80 -33.57 -10.09
CA LEU A 20 -3.91 -33.31 -8.96
C LEU A 20 -2.43 -33.44 -9.35
N VAL A 21 -2.08 -34.21 -10.38
CA VAL A 21 -0.72 -34.26 -10.96
C VAL A 21 -0.32 -32.90 -11.55
N GLU A 22 -1.20 -32.27 -12.32
CA GLU A 22 -0.92 -30.94 -12.85
C GLU A 22 -0.81 -29.90 -11.74
N ALA A 23 -1.69 -29.96 -10.73
CA ALA A 23 -1.59 -29.12 -9.55
C ALA A 23 -0.25 -29.30 -8.81
N GLN A 24 0.29 -30.53 -8.73
CA GLN A 24 1.60 -30.78 -8.12
C GLN A 24 2.72 -30.07 -8.89
N ARG A 25 2.63 -29.99 -10.22
CA ARG A 25 3.61 -29.32 -11.06
C ARG A 25 3.63 -27.80 -10.82
N VAL A 26 2.47 -27.20 -10.60
CA VAL A 26 2.31 -25.75 -10.44
C VAL A 26 2.45 -25.29 -8.98
N LEU A 27 1.81 -25.99 -8.05
CA LEU A 27 1.67 -25.59 -6.64
C LEU A 27 2.66 -26.31 -5.72
N GLY A 28 3.30 -27.37 -6.20
CA GLY A 28 4.19 -28.22 -5.43
C GLY A 28 3.47 -29.36 -4.71
N ARG A 29 4.12 -30.53 -4.67
CA ARG A 29 3.56 -31.76 -4.10
C ARG A 29 3.16 -31.66 -2.63
N ALA A 30 3.94 -30.94 -1.82
CA ALA A 30 3.66 -30.81 -0.39
C ALA A 30 2.32 -30.10 -0.12
N LEU A 31 2.03 -29.02 -0.85
CA LEU A 31 0.78 -28.27 -0.76
C LEU A 31 -0.40 -29.11 -1.23
N VAL A 32 -0.28 -29.77 -2.39
CA VAL A 32 -1.35 -30.65 -2.89
C VAL A 32 -1.62 -31.79 -1.91
N LYS A 33 -0.58 -32.39 -1.33
CA LYS A 33 -0.72 -33.45 -0.32
C LYS A 33 -1.41 -32.95 0.95
N SER A 34 -1.13 -31.72 1.41
CA SER A 34 -1.79 -31.18 2.62
C SER A 34 -3.29 -30.93 2.39
N VAL A 35 -3.67 -30.43 1.21
CA VAL A 35 -5.06 -30.24 0.79
C VAL A 35 -5.79 -31.59 0.69
N ILE A 36 -5.15 -32.60 0.08
CA ILE A 36 -5.68 -33.97 0.05
C ILE A 36 -5.90 -34.51 1.46
N ALA A 37 -4.91 -34.34 2.35
CA ALA A 37 -5.01 -34.82 3.72
C ALA A 37 -6.15 -34.14 4.49
N ASP A 38 -6.43 -32.87 4.23
CA ASP A 38 -7.57 -32.16 4.80
C ASP A 38 -8.91 -32.72 4.30
N ALA A 39 -9.08 -32.87 2.98
CA ALA A 39 -10.28 -33.48 2.42
C ALA A 39 -10.50 -34.91 2.95
N GLN A 40 -9.45 -35.72 3.06
CA GLN A 40 -9.53 -37.06 3.65
C GLN A 40 -9.93 -37.02 5.13
N ARG A 41 -9.47 -36.05 5.92
CA ARG A 41 -9.91 -35.88 7.32
C ARG A 41 -11.40 -35.55 7.40
N ARG A 42 -11.88 -34.61 6.59
CA ARG A 42 -13.30 -34.23 6.52
C ARG A 42 -14.18 -35.42 6.14
N ALA A 43 -13.74 -36.25 5.18
CA ALA A 43 -14.45 -37.48 4.83
C ALA A 43 -14.50 -38.50 5.99
N ARG A 44 -13.39 -38.64 6.74
CA ARG A 44 -13.34 -39.53 7.92
C ARG A 44 -14.20 -39.02 9.08
N ALA A 45 -14.40 -37.71 9.17
CA ALA A 45 -15.30 -37.06 10.13
C ALA A 45 -16.78 -37.10 9.70
N GLY A 46 -17.09 -37.55 8.46
CA GLY A 46 -18.45 -37.60 7.93
C GLY A 46 -18.96 -36.26 7.39
N GLU A 47 -18.09 -35.27 7.20
CA GLU A 47 -18.47 -33.95 6.65
C GLU A 47 -18.64 -33.97 5.13
N ILE A 48 -17.95 -34.87 4.45
CA ILE A 48 -18.03 -35.07 3.00
C ILE A 48 -18.05 -36.56 2.65
N GLU A 49 -18.63 -36.91 1.51
CA GLU A 49 -18.67 -38.30 1.06
C GLU A 49 -17.27 -38.80 0.66
N PRO A 50 -16.86 -40.02 1.05
CA PRO A 50 -15.56 -40.60 0.71
C PRO A 50 -15.22 -40.56 -0.79
N GLU A 51 -16.21 -40.80 -1.65
CA GLU A 51 -16.08 -40.82 -3.10
C GLU A 51 -15.80 -39.42 -3.69
N ARG A 52 -16.15 -38.35 -2.95
CA ARG A 52 -15.99 -36.96 -3.38
C ARG A 52 -14.69 -36.31 -2.90
N VAL A 53 -13.83 -37.03 -2.19
CA VAL A 53 -12.57 -36.48 -1.63
C VAL A 53 -11.71 -35.82 -2.72
N ALA A 54 -11.62 -36.40 -3.92
CA ALA A 54 -10.86 -35.81 -5.01
C ALA A 54 -11.45 -34.47 -5.48
N GLU A 55 -12.78 -34.39 -5.63
CA GLU A 55 -13.48 -33.16 -6.02
C GLU A 55 -13.30 -32.06 -4.95
N HIS A 56 -13.44 -32.42 -3.67
CA HIS A 56 -13.24 -31.49 -2.57
C HIS A 56 -11.78 -31.02 -2.46
N ALA A 57 -10.81 -31.91 -2.68
CA ALA A 57 -9.40 -31.53 -2.71
C ALA A 57 -9.12 -30.56 -3.86
N LEU A 58 -9.63 -30.83 -5.06
CA LEU A 58 -9.48 -29.96 -6.22
C LEU A 58 -10.13 -28.59 -6.01
N GLY A 59 -11.35 -28.55 -5.47
CA GLY A 59 -12.04 -27.31 -5.15
C GLY A 59 -11.39 -26.49 -4.03
N ALA A 60 -10.56 -27.13 -3.20
CA ALA A 60 -9.82 -26.48 -2.12
C ALA A 60 -8.39 -26.07 -2.50
N LEU A 61 -7.91 -26.40 -3.70
CA LEU A 61 -6.59 -25.97 -4.16
C LEU A 61 -6.55 -24.44 -4.31
N PRO A 62 -5.49 -23.78 -3.81
CA PRO A 62 -5.31 -22.36 -4.06
C PRO A 62 -4.91 -22.10 -5.51
N SER A 63 -5.17 -20.89 -6.01
CA SER A 63 -4.75 -20.46 -7.34
C SER A 63 -3.23 -20.25 -7.47
N THR A 64 -2.53 -20.07 -6.34
CA THR A 64 -1.07 -19.89 -6.30
C THR A 64 -0.47 -20.69 -5.15
N ALA A 65 0.83 -20.94 -5.18
CA ALA A 65 1.56 -21.55 -4.06
C ALA A 65 1.79 -20.58 -2.87
N SER A 66 0.92 -19.57 -2.71
CA SER A 66 0.95 -18.57 -1.65
C SER A 66 -0.30 -18.69 -0.77
N SER A 67 -0.17 -18.32 0.51
CA SER A 67 -1.29 -18.22 1.44
C SER A 67 -2.16 -16.99 1.19
N LEU A 68 -1.61 -15.95 0.58
CA LEU A 68 -2.34 -14.73 0.20
C LEU A 68 -3.28 -15.03 -0.97
N ARG A 69 -4.50 -14.49 -0.89
CA ARG A 69 -5.55 -14.68 -1.91
C ARG A 69 -5.96 -13.33 -2.46
N PRO A 70 -6.31 -13.23 -3.76
CA PRO A 70 -6.98 -12.06 -4.30
C PRO A 70 -8.30 -11.80 -3.57
N VAL A 71 -8.62 -10.53 -3.33
CA VAL A 71 -9.84 -10.08 -2.66
C VAL A 71 -10.44 -8.95 -3.49
N ILE A 72 -11.74 -9.00 -3.74
CA ILE A 72 -12.46 -7.85 -4.32
C ILE A 72 -12.68 -6.83 -3.21
N ASN A 73 -12.03 -5.68 -3.33
CA ASN A 73 -12.22 -4.55 -2.43
C ASN A 73 -13.49 -3.78 -2.82
N ALA A 74 -14.60 -4.03 -2.13
CA ALA A 74 -15.84 -3.28 -2.27
C ALA A 74 -16.13 -2.40 -1.04
N THR A 75 -15.08 -1.99 -0.31
CA THR A 75 -15.22 -1.18 0.91
C THR A 75 -15.43 0.30 0.64
N GLY A 76 -15.04 0.77 -0.55
CA GLY A 76 -14.97 2.21 -0.86
C GLY A 76 -13.74 2.89 -0.26
N VAL A 77 -12.80 2.14 0.33
CA VAL A 77 -11.52 2.66 0.81
C VAL A 77 -10.46 2.41 -0.25
N VAL A 78 -10.01 3.48 -0.92
CA VAL A 78 -9.09 3.39 -2.08
C VAL A 78 -7.74 2.80 -1.71
N VAL A 79 -7.13 3.30 -0.63
CA VAL A 79 -5.86 2.82 -0.08
C VAL A 79 -6.14 2.08 1.23
N HIS A 80 -6.55 0.81 1.10
CA HIS A 80 -6.92 -0.01 2.24
C HIS A 80 -5.71 -0.76 2.81
N THR A 81 -5.24 -0.38 4.00
CA THR A 81 -4.03 -0.93 4.64
C THR A 81 -4.06 -2.45 4.78
N ASN A 82 -5.16 -3.02 5.29
CA ASN A 82 -5.28 -4.47 5.49
C ASN A 82 -5.40 -5.28 4.19
N LEU A 83 -5.76 -4.64 3.07
CA LEU A 83 -5.90 -5.30 1.76
C LEU A 83 -4.68 -5.04 0.85
N GLY A 84 -3.58 -4.52 1.41
CA GLY A 84 -2.33 -4.32 0.68
C GLY A 84 -2.14 -2.93 0.06
N ARG A 85 -2.91 -1.92 0.52
CA ARG A 85 -2.83 -0.52 0.08
C ARG A 85 -3.17 -0.35 -1.42
N ALA A 86 -2.27 0.25 -2.20
CA ALA A 86 -2.51 0.57 -3.60
C ALA A 86 -2.43 -0.68 -4.50
N PRO A 87 -3.50 -1.00 -5.25
CA PRO A 87 -3.40 -2.00 -6.31
C PRO A 87 -2.58 -1.47 -7.49
N LEU A 88 -1.81 -2.35 -8.13
CA LEU A 88 -0.98 -2.01 -9.28
C LEU A 88 -1.81 -1.98 -10.57
N SER A 89 -1.52 -1.05 -11.46
CA SER A 89 -2.08 -1.04 -12.82
C SER A 89 -1.62 -2.28 -13.60
N ARG A 90 -2.35 -2.63 -14.68
CA ARG A 90 -1.97 -3.76 -15.54
C ARG A 90 -0.53 -3.61 -16.06
N ALA A 91 -0.15 -2.39 -16.47
CA ALA A 91 1.21 -2.10 -16.93
C ALA A 91 2.27 -2.37 -15.86
N ALA A 92 2.00 -2.01 -14.60
CA ALA A 92 2.90 -2.29 -13.49
C ALA A 92 2.96 -3.79 -13.15
N VAL A 93 1.84 -4.51 -13.21
CA VAL A 93 1.81 -5.97 -13.06
C VAL A 93 2.64 -6.66 -14.14
N ASP A 94 2.47 -6.29 -15.41
CA ASP A 94 3.23 -6.86 -16.52
C ASP A 94 4.73 -6.60 -16.37
N ALA A 95 5.12 -5.41 -15.90
CA ALA A 95 6.51 -5.07 -15.58
C ALA A 95 7.07 -5.95 -14.45
N VAL A 96 6.30 -6.25 -13.40
CA VAL A 96 6.68 -7.17 -12.32
C VAL A 96 6.85 -8.60 -12.85
N VAL A 97 5.94 -9.07 -13.69
CA VAL A 97 6.00 -10.41 -14.30
C VAL A 97 7.26 -10.54 -15.16
N ALA A 98 7.56 -9.54 -15.99
CA ALA A 98 8.80 -9.51 -16.77
C ALA A 98 10.04 -9.50 -15.84
N ALA A 99 9.99 -8.71 -14.77
CA ALA A 99 11.07 -8.61 -13.79
C ALA A 99 11.25 -9.86 -12.91
N ALA A 100 10.31 -10.80 -12.90
CA ALA A 100 10.48 -12.08 -12.22
C ALA A 100 11.67 -12.88 -12.80
N GLY A 101 11.90 -12.78 -14.12
CA GLY A 101 13.06 -13.34 -14.82
C GLY A 101 14.37 -12.54 -14.64
N THR A 102 15.37 -12.83 -15.46
CA THR A 102 16.64 -12.07 -15.45
C THR A 102 16.46 -10.72 -16.15
N THR A 103 16.92 -9.65 -15.53
CA THR A 103 16.78 -8.27 -16.02
C THR A 103 18.10 -7.51 -15.94
N ASP A 104 18.24 -6.44 -16.72
CA ASP A 104 19.38 -5.53 -16.76
C ASP A 104 19.43 -4.52 -15.57
N VAL A 105 18.86 -4.89 -14.42
CA VAL A 105 18.64 -4.03 -13.25
C VAL A 105 19.87 -3.22 -12.80
N GLU A 106 21.08 -3.74 -13.00
CA GLU A 106 22.37 -3.10 -12.74
C GLU A 106 23.37 -3.29 -13.89
N LEU A 107 22.92 -3.66 -15.09
CA LEU A 107 23.77 -3.93 -16.24
C LEU A 107 23.45 -2.94 -17.35
N ASP A 108 24.46 -2.26 -17.87
CA ASP A 108 24.30 -1.51 -19.11
C ASP A 108 24.49 -2.45 -20.30
N LEU A 109 23.41 -2.73 -21.03
CA LEU A 109 23.43 -3.66 -22.15
C LEU A 109 24.26 -3.18 -23.35
N ALA A 110 24.47 -1.86 -23.51
CA ALA A 110 25.28 -1.34 -24.61
C ALA A 110 26.78 -1.55 -24.36
N THR A 111 27.23 -1.47 -23.11
CA THR A 111 28.64 -1.59 -22.72
C THR A 111 29.00 -2.93 -22.08
N GLY A 112 28.01 -3.70 -21.63
CA GLY A 112 28.20 -4.93 -20.85
C GLY A 112 28.74 -4.69 -19.44
N ARG A 113 28.78 -3.45 -18.95
CA ARG A 113 29.38 -3.08 -17.66
C ARG A 113 28.31 -2.82 -16.59
N ARG A 114 28.71 -2.91 -15.32
CA ARG A 114 27.83 -2.58 -14.20
C ARG A 114 27.42 -1.10 -14.24
N GLY A 115 26.12 -0.84 -14.23
CA GLY A 115 25.50 0.47 -14.20
C GLY A 115 24.83 0.81 -12.86
N ARG A 116 24.18 1.98 -12.82
CA ARG A 116 23.37 2.39 -11.66
C ARG A 116 22.11 1.52 -11.57
N ARG A 117 21.85 0.96 -10.39
CA ARG A 117 20.65 0.16 -10.14
C ARG A 117 19.38 0.97 -10.41
N GLY A 118 18.45 0.41 -11.17
CA GLY A 118 17.13 1.00 -11.37
C GLY A 118 17.16 2.35 -12.09
N ARG A 119 18.08 2.53 -13.04
CA ARG A 119 18.26 3.79 -13.78
C ARG A 119 16.97 4.33 -14.39
N GLY A 120 16.11 3.46 -14.94
CA GLY A 120 14.84 3.83 -15.56
C GLY A 120 13.85 4.38 -14.54
N ALA A 121 13.57 3.62 -13.49
CA ALA A 121 12.76 4.07 -12.35
C ALA A 121 13.22 5.41 -11.75
N LEU A 122 14.54 5.58 -11.52
CA LEU A 122 15.08 6.83 -10.99
C LEU A 122 14.90 8.00 -11.98
N ALA A 123 15.11 7.77 -13.28
CA ALA A 123 14.88 8.79 -14.29
C ALA A 123 13.38 9.15 -14.42
N ALA A 124 12.49 8.16 -14.29
CA ALA A 124 11.05 8.38 -14.27
C ALA A 124 10.62 9.23 -13.06
N LEU A 125 11.15 8.92 -11.88
CA LEU A 125 10.84 9.67 -10.66
C LEU A 125 11.34 11.13 -10.74
N ALA A 126 12.56 11.34 -11.27
CA ALA A 126 13.08 12.68 -11.51
C ALA A 126 12.23 13.49 -12.50
N ARG A 127 11.70 12.84 -13.56
CA ARG A 127 10.76 13.50 -14.49
C ARG A 127 9.42 13.83 -13.84
N ALA A 128 8.94 12.97 -12.94
CA ALA A 128 7.67 13.19 -12.24
C ALA A 128 7.73 14.34 -11.22
N VAL A 129 8.92 14.64 -10.68
CA VAL A 129 9.14 15.76 -9.75
C VAL A 129 10.35 16.61 -10.21
N PRO A 130 10.19 17.47 -11.24
CA PRO A 130 11.31 18.21 -11.83
C PRO A 130 12.01 19.19 -10.87
N LEU A 131 11.34 19.61 -9.80
CA LEU A 131 11.93 20.48 -8.77
C LEU A 131 12.94 19.76 -7.87
N ALA A 132 12.96 18.42 -7.88
CA ALA A 132 13.95 17.66 -7.12
C ALA A 132 15.30 17.69 -7.87
N GLY A 133 16.34 18.27 -7.25
CA GLY A 133 17.69 18.27 -7.80
C GLY A 133 18.29 16.86 -7.90
N GLY A 134 17.85 15.93 -7.06
CA GLY A 134 18.16 14.52 -7.10
C GLY A 134 17.03 13.66 -6.55
N VAL A 135 17.03 12.38 -6.93
CA VAL A 135 16.06 11.40 -6.44
C VAL A 135 16.74 10.08 -6.03
N HIS A 136 16.18 9.42 -5.03
CA HIS A 136 16.54 8.07 -4.64
C HIS A 136 15.32 7.28 -4.13
N VAL A 137 15.47 5.96 -4.06
CA VAL A 137 14.40 5.03 -3.65
C VAL A 137 14.98 3.96 -2.73
N VAL A 138 14.31 3.76 -1.60
CA VAL A 138 14.59 2.72 -0.60
C VAL A 138 13.35 1.86 -0.36
N ASN A 139 13.45 0.86 0.51
CA ASN A 139 12.41 -0.16 0.73
C ASN A 139 11.01 0.40 1.05
N ASN A 140 10.91 1.38 1.94
CA ASN A 140 9.66 2.03 2.33
C ASN A 140 9.94 3.41 2.95
N ASN A 141 8.91 4.21 3.24
CA ASN A 141 9.10 5.55 3.80
C ASN A 141 9.77 5.54 5.19
N ALA A 142 9.50 4.52 6.01
CA ALA A 142 10.20 4.35 7.28
C ALA A 142 11.72 4.18 7.06
N ALA A 143 12.13 3.43 6.04
CA ALA A 143 13.53 3.32 5.63
C ALA A 143 14.10 4.65 5.11
N ALA A 144 13.28 5.48 4.45
CA ALA A 144 13.70 6.81 3.99
C ALA A 144 14.03 7.73 5.18
N LEU A 145 13.14 7.76 6.18
CA LEU A 145 13.38 8.49 7.44
C LEU A 145 14.57 7.94 8.22
N LEU A 146 14.68 6.62 8.34
CA LEU A 146 15.81 5.97 9.01
C LEU A 146 17.15 6.34 8.35
N LEU A 147 17.22 6.24 7.02
CA LEU A 147 18.43 6.60 6.27
C LEU A 147 18.78 8.07 6.43
N THR A 148 17.77 8.94 6.43
CA THR A 148 17.93 10.38 6.63
C THR A 148 18.48 10.69 8.02
N ALA A 149 17.88 10.11 9.06
CA ALA A 149 18.34 10.26 10.43
C ALA A 149 19.77 9.75 10.62
N LEU A 150 20.09 8.54 10.15
CA LEU A 150 21.46 8.00 10.20
C LEU A 150 22.48 8.93 9.51
N THR A 151 22.11 9.53 8.39
CA THR A 151 23.02 10.34 7.56
C THR A 151 23.22 11.75 8.11
N LEU A 152 22.19 12.36 8.69
CA LEU A 152 22.20 13.78 9.10
C LEU A 152 22.34 13.98 10.61
N ALA A 153 21.91 13.01 11.41
CA ALA A 153 21.88 13.14 12.86
C ALA A 153 22.30 11.89 13.64
N GLY A 154 22.67 10.79 12.98
CA GLY A 154 23.01 9.53 13.61
C GLY A 154 24.31 9.60 14.40
N GLY A 155 24.44 8.76 15.43
CA GLY A 155 25.66 8.63 16.22
C GLY A 155 25.39 8.33 17.70
N TRP A 156 25.79 7.14 18.16
CA TRP A 156 25.61 6.72 19.56
C TRP A 156 26.44 7.52 20.56
N SER A 157 27.58 8.07 20.11
CA SER A 157 28.49 8.90 20.89
C SER A 157 28.64 10.27 20.21
N GLY A 158 27.59 11.08 20.27
CA GLY A 158 27.61 12.44 19.70
C GLY A 158 26.69 12.66 18.50
N GLY A 159 25.58 11.91 18.39
CA GLY A 159 24.52 12.19 17.42
C GLY A 159 23.98 13.61 17.53
N LYS A 160 23.35 14.10 16.47
CA LYS A 160 22.78 15.46 16.42
C LYS A 160 21.30 15.46 16.82
N GLU A 161 20.78 16.65 17.01
CA GLU A 161 19.37 16.88 17.35
C GLU A 161 18.51 16.94 16.09
N ILE A 162 17.37 16.25 16.13
CA ILE A 162 16.29 16.36 15.15
C ILE A 162 15.21 17.22 15.82
N VAL A 163 14.99 18.42 15.29
CA VAL A 163 14.00 19.36 15.83
C VAL A 163 12.66 19.14 15.16
N LEU A 164 11.60 18.90 15.92
CA LEU A 164 10.26 18.59 15.39
C LEU A 164 9.14 19.02 16.34
N SER A 165 7.96 19.27 15.79
CA SER A 165 6.77 19.65 16.57
C SER A 165 6.23 18.47 17.37
N ARG A 166 5.83 18.70 18.63
CA ARG A 166 5.15 17.69 19.46
C ARG A 166 3.85 17.17 18.82
N GLY A 167 3.13 18.03 18.10
CA GLY A 167 1.91 17.65 17.38
C GLY A 167 2.15 16.73 16.18
N GLU A 168 3.40 16.55 15.76
CA GLU A 168 3.79 15.76 14.59
C GLU A 168 4.44 14.41 15.01
N LEU A 169 4.41 14.07 16.30
CA LEU A 169 4.87 12.77 16.83
C LEU A 169 3.80 11.70 16.60
N VAL A 170 3.87 11.04 15.44
CA VAL A 170 2.82 10.14 14.98
C VAL A 170 3.13 8.66 15.24
N GLU A 171 2.09 7.92 15.60
CA GLU A 171 2.02 6.46 15.53
C GLU A 171 1.22 6.09 14.28
N ILE A 172 1.75 5.16 13.47
CA ILE A 172 1.17 4.76 12.18
C ILE A 172 1.05 3.23 12.16
N GLY A 173 -0.09 2.72 11.68
CA GLY A 173 -0.30 1.29 11.50
C GLY A 173 -0.34 0.53 12.82
N ASP A 174 0.31 -0.64 12.86
CA ASP A 174 0.31 -1.58 14.00
C ASP A 174 1.38 -1.22 15.04
N GLY A 175 1.29 -0.02 15.63
CA GLY A 175 2.18 0.43 16.69
C GLY A 175 3.54 0.99 16.23
N PHE A 176 3.75 1.23 14.94
CA PHE A 176 5.00 1.84 14.46
C PHE A 176 5.05 3.33 14.83
N ARG A 177 6.10 3.72 15.57
CA ARG A 177 6.31 5.08 16.06
C ARG A 177 7.53 5.70 15.40
N ILE A 178 7.31 6.80 14.67
CA ILE A 178 8.41 7.57 14.07
C ILE A 178 9.46 7.99 15.12
N PRO A 179 9.08 8.45 16.33
CA PRO A 179 10.07 8.86 17.34
C PRO A 179 11.01 7.72 17.76
N GLU A 180 10.47 6.50 17.94
CA GLU A 180 11.27 5.33 18.34
C GLU A 180 12.23 4.92 17.22
N LEU A 181 11.77 4.96 15.96
CA LEU A 181 12.64 4.74 14.80
C LEU A 181 13.78 5.74 14.76
N LEU A 182 13.49 7.03 14.90
CA LEU A 182 14.50 8.09 14.82
C LEU A 182 15.49 8.01 15.98
N ALA A 183 15.03 7.74 17.20
CA ALA A 183 15.90 7.56 18.36
C ALA A 183 16.83 6.33 18.22
N SER A 184 16.39 5.28 17.52
CA SER A 184 17.19 4.06 17.30
C SER A 184 18.48 4.27 16.49
N THR A 185 18.66 5.43 15.85
CA THR A 185 19.87 5.79 15.10
C THR A 185 20.97 6.43 15.97
N GLY A 186 20.68 6.65 17.26
CA GLY A 186 21.50 7.48 18.15
C GLY A 186 21.26 8.98 17.99
N SER A 187 20.29 9.40 17.16
CA SER A 187 19.83 10.79 17.11
C SER A 187 19.09 11.21 18.39
N ARG A 188 19.17 12.49 18.73
CA ARG A 188 18.40 13.08 19.84
C ARG A 188 17.18 13.79 19.30
N LEU A 189 15.98 13.50 19.82
CA LEU A 189 14.79 14.25 19.47
C LEU A 189 14.70 15.52 20.31
N ARG A 190 14.56 16.66 19.66
CA ARG A 190 14.36 17.98 20.28
C ARG A 190 12.95 18.45 19.93
N GLU A 191 12.00 18.01 20.74
CA GLU A 191 10.58 18.33 20.55
C GLU A 191 10.28 19.78 20.91
N VAL A 192 9.51 20.47 20.07
CA VAL A 192 9.13 21.88 20.24
C VAL A 192 7.61 22.08 20.22
N GLY A 193 7.17 23.23 20.72
CA GLY A 193 5.74 23.59 20.78
C GLY A 193 4.93 22.66 21.69
N THR A 194 3.66 22.48 21.34
CA THR A 194 2.68 21.64 22.04
C THR A 194 1.94 20.75 21.04
N THR A 195 1.07 19.85 21.52
CA THR A 195 0.31 18.94 20.66
C THR A 195 -0.55 19.68 19.62
N ASN A 196 -1.23 20.75 20.03
CA ASN A 196 -2.14 21.48 19.18
C ASN A 196 -1.51 22.74 18.55
N ARG A 197 -0.52 23.36 19.21
CA ARG A 197 0.08 24.62 18.74
C ARG A 197 1.60 24.58 18.75
N THR A 198 2.18 24.87 17.60
CA THR A 198 3.61 25.13 17.43
C THR A 198 3.80 26.41 16.64
N SER A 199 4.74 27.24 17.08
CA SER A 199 5.09 28.54 16.48
C SER A 199 6.51 28.53 15.93
N LEU A 200 6.81 29.46 15.01
CA LEU A 200 8.16 29.59 14.46
C LEU A 200 9.22 29.85 15.55
N ARG A 201 8.84 30.61 16.59
CA ARG A 201 9.69 30.89 17.75
C ARG A 201 10.14 29.61 18.46
N ASP A 202 9.25 28.64 18.62
CA ASP A 202 9.57 27.36 19.28
C ASP A 202 10.70 26.62 18.54
N TYR A 203 10.70 26.68 17.21
CA TYR A 203 11.79 26.13 16.39
C TYR A 203 13.07 26.97 16.50
N THR A 204 12.96 28.29 16.37
CA THR A 204 14.14 29.19 16.41
C THR A 204 14.90 29.07 17.73
N GLU A 205 14.21 28.96 18.87
CA GLU A 205 14.84 28.79 20.18
C GLU A 205 15.47 27.41 20.39
N ALA A 206 15.06 26.39 19.63
CA ALA A 206 15.57 25.03 19.73
C ALA A 206 16.76 24.76 18.80
N ILE A 207 16.92 25.54 17.73
CA ILE A 207 17.99 25.36 16.75
C ILE A 207 19.32 25.87 17.30
N GLY A 208 20.37 25.08 17.14
CA GLY A 208 21.72 25.43 17.55
C GLY A 208 22.80 24.60 16.87
N PRO A 209 24.07 24.69 17.31
CA PRO A 209 25.20 24.00 16.68
C PRO A 209 25.09 22.46 16.64
N GLN A 210 24.24 21.89 17.51
CA GLN A 210 23.99 20.46 17.58
C GLN A 210 22.79 20.01 16.74
N THR A 211 22.09 20.91 16.05
CA THR A 211 20.98 20.57 15.18
C THR A 211 21.49 19.87 13.91
N GLY A 212 20.97 18.68 13.65
CA GLY A 212 21.22 17.92 12.43
C GLY A 212 20.28 18.39 11.32
N PHE A 213 18.98 18.46 11.62
CA PHE A 213 17.95 18.94 10.71
C PHE A 213 16.64 19.24 11.47
N VAL A 214 15.76 20.01 10.83
CA VAL A 214 14.35 20.15 11.22
C VAL A 214 13.54 19.11 10.47
N LEU A 215 12.69 18.37 11.18
CA LEU A 215 11.75 17.43 10.60
C LEU A 215 10.34 17.99 10.71
N LYS A 216 9.64 18.08 9.58
CA LYS A 216 8.20 18.32 9.52
C LYS A 216 7.50 17.05 9.05
N VAL A 217 6.53 16.54 9.81
CA VAL A 217 5.80 15.31 9.46
C VAL A 217 4.33 15.61 9.22
N HIS A 218 3.78 15.11 8.11
CA HIS A 218 2.33 15.16 7.85
C HIS A 218 1.58 14.11 8.69
N PRO A 219 0.62 14.49 9.53
CA PRO A 219 -0.23 13.53 10.24
C PRO A 219 -1.25 12.89 9.28
N SER A 220 -0.79 11.94 8.46
CA SER A 220 -1.57 11.35 7.36
C SER A 220 -2.74 10.45 7.79
N ASN A 221 -2.84 10.08 9.08
CA ASN A 221 -3.82 9.13 9.61
C ASN A 221 -4.72 9.69 10.73
N PHE A 222 -4.56 10.95 11.12
CA PHE A 222 -5.44 11.62 12.09
C PHE A 222 -5.36 13.14 11.94
N HIS A 223 -6.36 13.85 12.45
CA HIS A 223 -6.35 15.30 12.57
C HIS A 223 -6.62 15.76 14.00
N VAL A 224 -5.99 16.87 14.39
CA VAL A 224 -6.32 17.60 15.61
C VAL A 224 -7.18 18.79 15.21
N THR A 225 -8.41 18.86 15.71
CA THR A 225 -9.37 19.93 15.43
C THR A 225 -9.50 20.90 16.61
N GLY A 226 -9.91 22.14 16.37
CA GLY A 226 -10.10 23.17 17.40
C GLY A 226 -9.04 24.27 17.33
N PHE A 227 -8.46 24.66 18.47
CA PHE A 227 -7.39 25.67 18.52
C PHE A 227 -6.04 25.06 18.16
N THR A 228 -5.78 24.92 16.85
CA THR A 228 -4.53 24.39 16.33
C THR A 228 -3.73 25.42 15.55
N SER A 229 -2.40 25.28 15.55
CA SER A 229 -1.50 26.06 14.69
C SER A 229 -0.24 25.28 14.38
N ALA A 230 0.18 25.30 13.11
CA ALA A 230 1.41 24.68 12.65
C ALA A 230 2.22 25.69 11.83
N VAL A 231 3.55 25.50 11.81
CA VAL A 231 4.46 26.34 11.02
C VAL A 231 4.55 25.78 9.60
N SER A 232 4.49 26.67 8.61
CA SER A 232 4.56 26.31 7.19
C SER A 232 5.97 25.87 6.77
N VAL A 233 6.09 25.12 5.67
CA VAL A 233 7.39 24.73 5.09
C VAL A 233 8.21 25.97 4.72
N ALA A 234 7.58 26.97 4.12
CA ALA A 234 8.22 28.23 3.71
C ALA A 234 8.76 29.08 4.86
N GLU A 235 8.19 28.96 6.06
CA GLU A 235 8.72 29.60 7.26
C GLU A 235 9.87 28.80 7.85
N LEU A 236 9.76 27.46 7.91
CA LEU A 236 10.81 26.59 8.42
C LEU A 236 12.08 26.60 7.56
N SER A 237 11.94 26.73 6.24
CA SER A 237 13.09 26.74 5.31
C SER A 237 14.05 27.91 5.54
N ARG A 238 13.60 28.96 6.25
CA ARG A 238 14.40 30.15 6.56
C ARG A 238 15.28 29.99 7.80
N LEU A 239 15.23 28.84 8.48
CA LEU A 239 15.92 28.63 9.75
C LEU A 239 17.40 28.24 9.61
N GLY A 240 17.93 28.10 8.38
CA GLY A 240 19.36 27.95 8.12
C GLY A 240 19.94 26.57 8.49
N VAL A 241 19.09 25.57 8.68
CA VAL A 241 19.43 24.15 8.89
C VAL A 241 18.65 23.29 7.90
N PRO A 242 19.13 22.09 7.55
CA PRO A 242 18.39 21.24 6.63
C PRO A 242 16.96 21.00 7.09
N LEU A 243 16.00 21.13 6.17
CA LEU A 243 14.58 20.90 6.37
C LEU A 243 14.17 19.63 5.63
N VAL A 244 13.78 18.62 6.41
CA VAL A 244 13.21 17.37 5.91
C VAL A 244 11.70 17.43 6.10
N VAL A 245 10.95 17.23 5.02
CA VAL A 245 9.49 17.18 5.03
C VAL A 245 9.02 15.77 4.68
N ASP A 246 8.46 15.08 5.66
CA ASP A 246 7.79 13.80 5.44
C ASP A 246 6.33 14.02 5.09
N ILE A 247 6.01 14.00 3.79
CA ILE A 247 4.62 14.09 3.34
C ILE A 247 3.88 12.77 3.55
N GLY A 248 4.61 11.66 3.62
CA GLY A 248 4.09 10.33 3.95
C GLY A 248 3.15 9.70 2.92
N SER A 249 2.33 10.47 2.20
CA SER A 249 1.21 10.01 1.37
C SER A 249 1.60 9.62 -0.05
N GLY A 250 2.75 10.09 -0.55
CA GLY A 250 3.18 9.79 -1.91
C GLY A 250 2.58 10.69 -2.98
N LEU A 251 1.86 11.75 -2.60
CA LEU A 251 1.37 12.73 -3.56
C LEU A 251 2.55 13.51 -4.17
N LEU A 252 2.78 13.38 -5.47
CA LEU A 252 3.95 13.99 -6.12
C LEU A 252 3.71 15.45 -6.53
N ALA A 253 2.46 15.80 -6.87
CA ALA A 253 2.04 17.12 -7.32
C ALA A 253 0.64 17.44 -6.77
N PRO A 254 0.24 18.73 -6.71
CA PRO A 254 -1.06 19.13 -6.17
C PRO A 254 -2.21 18.42 -6.91
N HIS A 255 -3.24 18.01 -6.17
CA HIS A 255 -4.41 17.37 -6.74
C HIS A 255 -5.69 18.15 -6.40
N PRO A 256 -6.57 18.47 -7.37
CA PRO A 256 -7.75 19.32 -7.11
C PRO A 256 -8.72 18.79 -6.04
N LEU A 257 -8.82 17.45 -5.92
CA LEU A 257 -9.66 16.81 -4.88
C LEU A 257 -8.96 16.70 -3.52
N LEU A 258 -7.66 16.98 -3.45
CA LEU A 258 -6.85 16.85 -2.24
C LEU A 258 -6.09 18.17 -1.97
N PRO A 259 -6.79 19.32 -1.87
CA PRO A 259 -6.14 20.63 -1.83
C PRO A 259 -5.26 20.85 -0.59
N ASP A 260 -5.59 20.18 0.52
CA ASP A 260 -4.87 20.30 1.79
C ASP A 260 -3.86 19.17 2.03
N GLU A 261 -3.78 18.20 1.12
CA GLU A 261 -2.83 17.10 1.21
C GLU A 261 -1.45 17.56 0.70
N PRO A 262 -0.38 17.46 1.49
CA PRO A 262 0.93 17.95 1.07
C PRO A 262 1.49 17.08 -0.06
N ASP A 263 2.05 17.76 -1.05
CA ASP A 263 2.70 17.12 -2.20
C ASP A 263 4.19 17.46 -2.28
N ALA A 264 4.94 16.58 -2.93
CA ALA A 264 6.39 16.73 -3.04
C ALA A 264 6.81 17.97 -3.82
N THR A 265 6.10 18.32 -4.89
CA THR A 265 6.43 19.48 -5.72
C THR A 265 6.26 20.78 -4.94
N THR A 266 5.18 20.95 -4.20
CA THR A 266 4.93 22.15 -3.38
C THR A 266 5.88 22.22 -2.19
N ALA A 267 6.12 21.11 -1.48
CA ALA A 267 7.08 21.10 -0.38
C ALA A 267 8.51 21.49 -0.81
N LEU A 268 8.97 21.01 -1.97
CA LEU A 268 10.26 21.43 -2.54
C LEU A 268 10.24 22.90 -2.97
N ARG A 269 9.16 23.37 -3.60
CA ARG A 269 9.01 24.78 -3.99
C ARG A 269 9.08 25.72 -2.79
N ASP A 270 8.52 25.30 -1.65
CA ASP A 270 8.50 26.07 -0.41
C ASP A 270 9.84 26.00 0.36
N GLY A 271 10.81 25.25 -0.15
CA GLY A 271 12.19 25.25 0.35
C GLY A 271 12.53 24.07 1.27
N ALA A 272 11.85 22.92 1.13
CA ALA A 272 12.36 21.68 1.71
C ALA A 272 13.64 21.23 1.00
N ASP A 273 14.70 20.92 1.77
CA ASP A 273 15.94 20.33 1.22
C ASP A 273 15.75 18.85 0.86
N LEU A 274 14.82 18.17 1.55
CA LEU A 274 14.45 16.79 1.31
C LEU A 274 12.97 16.55 1.60
N VAL A 275 12.30 15.86 0.68
CA VAL A 275 10.97 15.31 0.86
C VAL A 275 11.04 13.78 0.90
N THR A 276 10.36 13.18 1.89
CA THR A 276 10.16 11.73 1.98
C THR A 276 8.69 11.34 1.80
N ALA A 277 8.45 10.23 1.11
CA ALA A 277 7.09 9.73 0.89
C ALA A 277 7.02 8.21 0.67
N SER A 278 5.82 7.63 0.85
CA SER A 278 5.52 6.24 0.43
C SER A 278 5.20 6.15 -1.06
N GLY A 279 5.60 5.06 -1.71
CA GLY A 279 5.21 4.75 -3.10
C GLY A 279 3.87 4.02 -3.27
N ASP A 280 3.37 3.37 -2.22
CA ASP A 280 2.19 2.48 -2.23
C ASP A 280 0.93 3.10 -1.63
N LYS A 281 0.87 4.44 -1.64
CA LYS A 281 -0.27 5.20 -1.13
C LYS A 281 -0.91 5.99 -2.28
N LEU A 282 -0.92 7.33 -2.22
CA LEU A 282 -1.52 8.18 -3.26
C LEU A 282 -0.79 8.13 -4.60
N LEU A 283 0.50 7.76 -4.62
CA LEU A 283 1.19 7.48 -5.89
C LEU A 283 0.54 6.31 -6.64
N GLY A 284 -0.07 5.35 -5.94
CA GLY A 284 -0.68 4.18 -6.56
C GLY A 284 0.33 3.15 -7.09
N GLY A 285 1.57 3.16 -6.58
CA GLY A 285 2.66 2.29 -7.00
C GLY A 285 2.95 1.15 -6.01
N PRO A 286 4.12 0.50 -6.14
CA PRO A 286 4.57 -0.52 -5.19
C PRO A 286 5.09 0.10 -3.89
N GLN A 287 5.28 -0.73 -2.86
CA GLN A 287 5.91 -0.26 -1.61
C GLN A 287 7.31 0.28 -1.91
N ALA A 288 7.52 1.55 -1.58
CA ALA A 288 8.81 2.22 -1.75
C ALA A 288 8.91 3.40 -0.79
N GLY A 289 10.13 3.78 -0.43
CA GLY A 289 10.44 5.05 0.22
C GLY A 289 11.08 5.97 -0.80
N LEU A 290 10.39 7.06 -1.13
CA LEU A 290 10.83 8.06 -2.09
C LEU A 290 11.65 9.12 -1.36
N LEU A 291 12.79 9.48 -1.92
CA LEU A 291 13.66 10.55 -1.45
C LEU A 291 13.82 11.54 -2.60
N LEU A 292 13.35 12.77 -2.41
CA LEU A 292 13.29 13.81 -3.44
C LEU A 292 13.86 15.09 -2.85
N GLY A 293 14.90 15.70 -3.44
CA GLY A 293 15.49 16.88 -2.82
C GLY A 293 16.79 17.32 -3.47
N ASP A 294 17.65 17.97 -2.70
CA ASP A 294 18.93 18.46 -3.19
C ASP A 294 19.83 17.34 -3.71
N ALA A 295 20.48 17.57 -4.85
CA ALA A 295 21.31 16.58 -5.52
C ALA A 295 22.45 16.07 -4.62
N GLU A 296 23.11 16.98 -3.90
CA GLU A 296 24.22 16.64 -3.00
C GLU A 296 23.73 15.85 -1.78
N LEU A 297 22.59 16.23 -1.20
CA LEU A 297 21.99 15.52 -0.07
C LEU A 297 21.56 14.12 -0.46
N ILE A 298 20.90 13.97 -1.61
CA ILE A 298 20.50 12.68 -2.16
C ILE A 298 21.71 11.79 -2.41
N GLU A 299 22.80 12.34 -2.95
CA GLU A 299 24.02 11.57 -3.20
C GLU A 299 24.70 11.14 -1.90
N ARG A 300 24.67 11.98 -0.85
CA ARG A 300 25.13 11.61 0.50
C ARG A 300 24.32 10.44 1.06
N LEU A 301 22.98 10.52 0.99
CA LEU A 301 22.08 9.45 1.43
C LEU A 301 22.33 8.15 0.66
N ARG A 302 22.47 8.22 -0.66
CA ARG A 302 22.74 7.07 -1.53
C ARG A 302 24.07 6.37 -1.21
N ARG A 303 25.09 7.13 -0.79
CA ARG A 303 26.42 6.61 -0.45
C ARG A 303 26.52 6.08 0.99
N HIS A 304 25.56 6.40 1.85
CA HIS A 304 25.57 5.92 3.23
C HIS A 304 25.51 4.37 3.27
N PRO A 305 26.33 3.68 4.09
CA PRO A 305 26.39 2.21 4.11
C PRO A 305 25.04 1.52 4.32
N ALA A 306 24.16 2.10 5.17
CA ALA A 306 22.82 1.56 5.42
C ALA A 306 21.92 1.56 4.17
N ALA A 307 22.19 2.41 3.16
CA ALA A 307 21.43 2.40 1.91
C ALA A 307 21.48 1.04 1.21
N ARG A 308 22.56 0.25 1.41
CA ARG A 308 22.65 -1.11 0.88
C ARG A 308 21.70 -2.08 1.57
N ALA A 309 21.47 -1.93 2.88
CA ALA A 309 20.53 -2.74 3.65
C ALA A 309 19.08 -2.35 3.34
N LEU A 310 18.83 -1.06 3.11
CA LEU A 310 17.51 -0.49 2.80
C LEU A 310 17.18 -0.50 1.30
N ARG A 311 18.04 -1.13 0.48
CA ARG A 311 17.94 -1.11 -0.97
C ARG A 311 16.69 -1.82 -1.46
N VAL A 312 15.97 -1.17 -2.36
CA VAL A 312 14.80 -1.72 -3.04
C VAL A 312 15.14 -2.88 -4.00
N ASP A 313 14.26 -3.87 -4.09
CA ASP A 313 14.40 -5.03 -4.96
C ASP A 313 14.05 -4.72 -6.43
N LYS A 314 14.22 -5.69 -7.34
CA LYS A 314 14.01 -5.47 -8.79
C LYS A 314 12.54 -5.37 -9.18
N LEU A 315 11.64 -6.07 -8.48
CA LEU A 315 10.20 -6.10 -8.78
C LEU A 315 9.60 -4.74 -8.47
N THR A 316 9.94 -4.19 -7.30
CA THR A 316 9.52 -2.84 -6.90
C THR A 316 10.05 -1.77 -7.87
N LEU A 317 11.30 -1.87 -8.32
CA LEU A 317 11.85 -0.93 -9.31
C LEU A 317 11.07 -0.98 -10.64
N ALA A 318 10.77 -2.18 -11.14
CA ALA A 318 10.02 -2.35 -12.38
C ALA A 318 8.59 -1.81 -12.26
N ALA A 319 7.90 -2.13 -11.17
CA ALA A 319 6.54 -1.64 -10.93
C ALA A 319 6.51 -0.12 -10.74
N LEU A 320 7.49 0.46 -10.03
CA LEU A 320 7.59 1.90 -9.82
C LEU A 320 7.82 2.65 -11.15
N GLU A 321 8.70 2.16 -12.01
CA GLU A 321 8.93 2.75 -13.33
C GLU A 321 7.65 2.75 -14.19
N ALA A 322 6.95 1.62 -14.23
CA ALA A 322 5.68 1.50 -14.95
C ALA A 322 4.56 2.33 -14.32
N THR A 323 4.56 2.52 -13.00
CA THR A 323 3.62 3.40 -12.28
C THR A 323 3.82 4.86 -12.71
N LEU A 324 5.08 5.29 -12.85
CA LEU A 324 5.43 6.68 -13.16
C LEU A 324 5.34 7.02 -14.65
N THR A 325 5.46 6.04 -15.53
CA THR A 325 5.51 6.27 -17.00
C THR A 325 4.29 5.70 -17.75
N GLY A 326 3.54 4.80 -17.11
CA GLY A 326 2.39 4.12 -17.69
C GLY A 326 1.09 4.94 -17.60
N PRO A 327 -0.05 4.30 -17.87
CA PRO A 327 -1.37 4.90 -17.71
C PRO A 327 -1.64 5.26 -16.23
N PRO A 328 -2.71 6.05 -15.95
CA PRO A 328 -3.16 6.32 -14.58
C PRO A 328 -3.23 5.06 -13.72
N THR A 329 -2.87 5.20 -12.45
CA THR A 329 -2.93 4.09 -11.50
C THR A 329 -4.38 3.84 -11.07
N PRO A 330 -4.73 2.63 -10.60
CA PRO A 330 -6.06 2.38 -10.04
C PRO A 330 -6.43 3.34 -8.91
N VAL A 331 -5.45 3.79 -8.11
CA VAL A 331 -5.66 4.82 -7.09
C VAL A 331 -6.05 6.16 -7.72
N ALA A 332 -5.33 6.59 -8.76
CA ALA A 332 -5.64 7.84 -9.46
C ALA A 332 -7.01 7.79 -10.15
N GLU A 333 -7.35 6.67 -10.81
CA GLU A 333 -8.66 6.44 -11.42
C GLU A 333 -9.78 6.45 -10.38
N ALA A 334 -9.58 5.78 -9.24
CA ALA A 334 -10.54 5.75 -8.16
C ALA A 334 -10.75 7.12 -7.49
N LEU A 335 -9.77 8.03 -7.50
CA LEU A 335 -9.95 9.39 -7.01
C LEU A 335 -10.89 10.20 -7.91
N VAL A 336 -10.75 10.08 -9.23
CA VAL A 336 -11.51 10.87 -10.21
C VAL A 336 -12.72 10.13 -10.80
N ALA A 337 -13.10 8.98 -10.23
CA ALA A 337 -14.17 8.14 -10.77
C ALA A 337 -15.50 8.91 -10.95
N ASP A 338 -16.13 8.70 -12.11
CA ASP A 338 -17.42 9.30 -12.47
C ASP A 338 -18.55 8.73 -11.62
N VAL A 339 -19.12 9.58 -10.77
CA VAL A 339 -20.19 9.22 -9.84
C VAL A 339 -21.47 8.79 -10.59
N ALA A 340 -21.77 9.40 -11.74
CA ALA A 340 -22.93 9.01 -12.53
C ALA A 340 -22.77 7.59 -13.09
N GLY A 341 -21.59 7.27 -13.64
CA GLY A 341 -21.23 5.92 -14.06
C GLY A 341 -21.28 4.90 -12.91
N LEU A 342 -20.80 5.25 -11.71
CA LEU A 342 -20.89 4.38 -10.53
C LEU A 342 -22.35 4.08 -10.16
N ARG A 343 -23.26 5.08 -10.20
CA ARG A 343 -24.69 4.89 -9.93
C ARG A 343 -25.33 3.94 -10.95
N ALA A 344 -25.09 4.17 -12.24
CA ALA A 344 -25.61 3.32 -13.29
C ALA A 344 -25.14 1.86 -13.16
N ARG A 345 -23.87 1.65 -12.79
CA ARG A 345 -23.34 0.31 -12.49
C ARG A 345 -24.03 -0.32 -11.27
N ALA A 346 -24.21 0.43 -10.19
CA ALA A 346 -24.89 -0.04 -8.98
C ALA A 346 -26.35 -0.43 -9.25
N GLU A 347 -27.08 0.37 -10.04
CA GLU A 347 -28.46 0.09 -10.45
C GLU A 347 -28.56 -1.20 -11.28
N SER A 348 -27.67 -1.36 -12.27
CA SER A 348 -27.60 -2.57 -13.10
C SER A 348 -27.33 -3.82 -12.26
N LEU A 349 -26.34 -3.77 -11.36
CA LEU A 349 -26.02 -4.88 -10.47
C LEU A 349 -27.16 -5.18 -9.50
N ALA A 350 -27.76 -4.16 -8.88
CA ALA A 350 -28.86 -4.34 -7.93
C ALA A 350 -30.10 -4.98 -8.60
N ALA A 351 -30.39 -4.64 -9.86
CA ALA A 351 -31.50 -5.23 -10.61
C ALA A 351 -31.34 -6.74 -10.84
N ALA A 352 -30.10 -7.24 -10.89
CA ALA A 352 -29.79 -8.66 -11.10
C ALA A 352 -29.63 -9.46 -9.80
N LEU A 353 -29.60 -8.80 -8.63
CA LEU A 353 -29.23 -9.42 -7.36
C LEU A 353 -30.42 -9.44 -6.36
N PRO A 354 -30.80 -10.60 -5.83
CA PRO A 354 -31.90 -10.70 -4.87
C PRO A 354 -31.65 -9.88 -3.59
N GLY A 355 -32.61 -9.03 -3.22
CA GLY A 355 -32.54 -8.22 -2.00
C GLY A 355 -31.49 -7.09 -2.03
N ALA A 356 -30.94 -6.80 -3.20
CA ALA A 356 -30.01 -5.71 -3.44
C ALA A 356 -30.73 -4.38 -3.74
N GLN A 357 -30.11 -3.27 -3.36
CA GLN A 357 -30.55 -1.92 -3.68
C GLN A 357 -29.35 -1.07 -4.07
N ALA A 358 -29.47 -0.29 -5.15
CA ALA A 358 -28.48 0.73 -5.46
C ALA A 358 -28.65 1.92 -4.52
N VAL A 359 -27.57 2.39 -3.92
CA VAL A 359 -27.59 3.52 -2.99
C VAL A 359 -26.42 4.46 -3.25
N ASP A 360 -26.67 5.76 -3.08
CA ASP A 360 -25.61 6.74 -2.96
C ASP A 360 -24.86 6.53 -1.65
N CYS A 361 -23.55 6.71 -1.68
CA CYS A 361 -22.73 6.58 -0.49
C CYS A 361 -21.48 7.46 -0.57
N VAL A 362 -20.62 7.39 0.44
CA VAL A 362 -19.36 8.13 0.50
C VAL A 362 -18.22 7.15 0.70
N ALA A 363 -17.30 7.18 -0.25
CA ALA A 363 -16.01 6.49 -0.20
C ALA A 363 -14.96 7.37 0.49
N ALA A 364 -13.84 6.75 0.85
CA ALA A 364 -12.72 7.39 1.51
C ALA A 364 -11.41 7.08 0.78
N VAL A 365 -10.44 7.98 0.90
CA VAL A 365 -9.08 7.73 0.39
C VAL A 365 -8.43 6.57 1.17
N GLY A 366 -8.55 6.54 2.50
CA GLY A 366 -7.99 5.47 3.34
C GLY A 366 -6.61 5.79 3.91
N GLY A 367 -5.93 4.78 4.48
CA GLY A 367 -4.64 4.90 5.20
C GLY A 367 -3.43 5.33 4.36
N GLY A 368 -3.70 6.00 3.24
CA GLY A 368 -2.76 6.58 2.28
C GLY A 368 -2.54 8.08 2.40
N GLY A 369 -3.32 8.80 3.22
CA GLY A 369 -3.35 10.27 3.27
C GLY A 369 -4.77 10.80 3.10
N ALA A 370 -4.97 12.10 3.32
CA ALA A 370 -6.24 12.80 3.17
C ALA A 370 -7.46 12.11 3.86
N PRO A 371 -7.40 11.82 5.18
CA PRO A 371 -8.43 11.04 5.87
C PRO A 371 -9.81 11.74 5.93
N ASP A 372 -9.86 13.07 5.80
CA ASP A 372 -11.11 13.84 5.82
C ASP A 372 -11.77 14.00 4.44
N VAL A 373 -11.10 13.57 3.37
CA VAL A 373 -11.63 13.71 2.01
C VAL A 373 -12.74 12.71 1.78
N ARG A 374 -13.95 13.24 1.56
CA ARG A 374 -15.17 12.50 1.25
C ARG A 374 -15.31 12.39 -0.26
N LEU A 375 -15.32 11.16 -0.78
CA LEU A 375 -15.50 10.90 -2.21
C LEU A 375 -16.94 10.44 -2.46
N PRO A 376 -17.81 11.23 -3.11
CA PRO A 376 -19.15 10.78 -3.46
C PRO A 376 -19.09 9.50 -4.28
N SER A 377 -19.93 8.51 -3.98
CA SER A 377 -19.88 7.19 -4.60
C SER A 377 -21.27 6.56 -4.71
N ALA A 378 -21.32 5.36 -5.28
CA ALA A 378 -22.50 4.52 -5.30
C ALA A 378 -22.14 3.07 -4.95
N ALA A 379 -23.05 2.39 -4.26
CA ALA A 379 -22.87 1.04 -3.77
C ALA A 379 -24.07 0.15 -4.08
N VAL A 380 -23.82 -1.15 -4.12
CA VAL A 380 -24.84 -2.19 -4.01
C VAL A 380 -25.04 -2.50 -2.53
N SER A 381 -26.24 -2.22 -2.01
CA SER A 381 -26.63 -2.44 -0.62
C SER A 381 -27.31 -3.80 -0.47
N LEU A 382 -26.77 -4.66 0.38
CA LEU A 382 -27.23 -6.03 0.68
C LEU A 382 -27.58 -6.19 2.17
N PRO A 383 -28.39 -7.20 2.56
CA PRO A 383 -28.63 -7.51 3.97
C PRO A 383 -27.32 -7.77 4.72
N GLU A 384 -27.25 -7.35 6.00
CA GLU A 384 -26.03 -7.46 6.83
C GLU A 384 -25.33 -8.83 6.81
N PRO A 385 -26.04 -9.99 6.85
CA PRO A 385 -25.38 -11.31 6.85
C PRO A 385 -24.47 -11.57 5.63
N TYR A 386 -24.69 -10.89 4.51
CA TYR A 386 -23.85 -11.02 3.32
C TYR A 386 -22.39 -10.64 3.61
N ALA A 387 -22.12 -9.72 4.55
CA ALA A 387 -20.75 -9.30 4.83
C ALA A 387 -19.87 -10.47 5.31
N ALA A 388 -20.41 -11.37 6.13
CA ALA A 388 -19.67 -12.54 6.60
C ALA A 388 -19.57 -13.62 5.51
N ALA A 389 -20.67 -13.87 4.79
CA ALA A 389 -20.72 -14.87 3.72
C ALA A 389 -19.75 -14.53 2.57
N LEU A 390 -19.75 -13.26 2.13
CA LEU A 390 -18.89 -12.77 1.05
C LEU A 390 -17.40 -12.84 1.37
N ARG A 391 -17.00 -12.67 2.65
CA ARG A 391 -15.59 -12.89 3.06
C ARG A 391 -15.16 -14.35 2.99
N ALA A 392 -16.10 -15.28 3.09
CA ALA A 392 -15.86 -16.71 2.96
C ALA A 392 -16.03 -17.22 1.52
N ALA A 393 -16.50 -16.38 0.59
CA ALA A 393 -16.69 -16.73 -0.81
C ALA A 393 -15.36 -16.90 -1.57
N SER A 394 -15.46 -17.35 -2.82
CA SER A 394 -14.32 -17.50 -3.74
C SER A 394 -14.63 -16.84 -5.09
N PRO A 395 -14.01 -15.69 -5.41
CA PRO A 395 -13.08 -14.94 -4.57
C PRO A 395 -13.79 -14.29 -3.36
N PRO A 396 -13.07 -14.01 -2.27
CA PRO A 396 -13.60 -13.20 -1.18
C PRO A 396 -13.94 -11.78 -1.66
N VAL A 397 -15.07 -11.26 -1.20
CA VAL A 397 -15.48 -9.86 -1.39
C VAL A 397 -15.57 -9.19 -0.03
N VAL A 398 -14.97 -8.01 0.11
CA VAL A 398 -14.99 -7.23 1.35
C VAL A 398 -15.74 -5.93 1.11
N GLY A 399 -16.96 -5.84 1.65
CA GLY A 399 -17.71 -4.60 1.78
C GLY A 399 -17.59 -3.97 3.17
N ARG A 400 -18.38 -2.92 3.43
CA ARG A 400 -18.51 -2.32 4.76
C ARG A 400 -19.92 -2.52 5.34
N LEU A 401 -20.02 -2.52 6.66
CA LEU A 401 -21.31 -2.50 7.36
C LEU A 401 -21.70 -1.07 7.69
N GLU A 402 -22.89 -0.66 7.27
CA GLU A 402 -23.40 0.69 7.48
C GLU A 402 -24.92 0.62 7.68
N ALA A 403 -25.42 1.19 8.78
CA ALA A 403 -26.84 1.20 9.14
C ALA A 403 -27.56 -0.17 9.03
N GLY A 404 -26.91 -1.24 9.51
CA GLY A 404 -27.48 -2.61 9.48
C GLY A 404 -27.53 -3.25 8.09
N ARG A 405 -26.71 -2.77 7.15
CA ARG A 405 -26.58 -3.32 5.79
C ARG A 405 -25.14 -3.50 5.37
N CYS A 406 -24.91 -4.44 4.46
CA CYS A 406 -23.63 -4.66 3.80
C CYS A 406 -23.58 -3.84 2.51
N LEU A 407 -22.72 -2.82 2.47
CA LEU A 407 -22.50 -2.01 1.28
C LEU A 407 -21.28 -2.50 0.51
N LEU A 408 -21.47 -2.74 -0.79
CA LEU A 408 -20.44 -3.02 -1.77
C LEU A 408 -20.25 -1.79 -2.65
N ASP A 409 -19.31 -0.93 -2.27
CA ASP A 409 -19.02 0.35 -2.91
C ASP A 409 -18.21 0.14 -4.19
N LEU A 410 -18.74 0.62 -5.32
CA LEU A 410 -18.19 0.36 -6.64
C LEU A 410 -17.01 1.27 -7.00
N ARG A 411 -16.67 2.28 -6.18
CA ARG A 411 -15.48 3.12 -6.44
C ARG A 411 -14.19 2.32 -6.37
N THR A 412 -14.16 1.24 -5.58
CA THR A 412 -12.99 0.37 -5.44
C THR A 412 -13.12 -0.97 -6.18
N VAL A 413 -14.19 -1.14 -6.96
CA VAL A 413 -14.43 -2.32 -7.82
C VAL A 413 -14.23 -1.92 -9.27
N ALA A 414 -13.26 -2.55 -9.94
CA ALA A 414 -13.01 -2.32 -11.35
C ALA A 414 -14.23 -2.75 -12.18
N PRO A 415 -14.60 -2.02 -13.25
CA PRO A 415 -15.75 -2.39 -14.09
C PRO A 415 -15.71 -3.83 -14.62
N GLU A 416 -14.52 -4.34 -14.94
CA GLU A 416 -14.32 -5.73 -15.37
C GLU A 416 -14.65 -6.78 -14.31
N ASP A 417 -14.65 -6.41 -13.02
CA ASP A 417 -14.96 -7.29 -11.90
C ASP A 417 -16.46 -7.33 -11.56
N ASP A 418 -17.32 -6.56 -12.24
CA ASP A 418 -18.77 -6.49 -11.95
C ASP A 418 -19.46 -7.86 -12.06
N ALA A 419 -19.13 -8.64 -13.09
CA ALA A 419 -19.68 -9.98 -13.26
C ALA A 419 -19.20 -10.95 -12.17
N LEU A 420 -17.94 -10.81 -11.73
CA LEU A 420 -17.36 -11.63 -10.68
C LEU A 420 -17.96 -11.28 -9.30
N LEU A 421 -18.18 -9.99 -9.04
CA LEU A 421 -18.88 -9.48 -7.88
C LEU A 421 -20.30 -10.04 -7.80
N ALA A 422 -21.06 -9.95 -8.91
CA ALA A 422 -22.43 -10.46 -8.97
C ALA A 422 -22.49 -11.98 -8.71
N ALA A 423 -21.57 -12.75 -9.31
CA ALA A 423 -21.48 -14.19 -9.11
C ALA A 423 -21.20 -14.55 -7.64
N ALA A 424 -20.30 -13.82 -6.97
CA ALA A 424 -20.00 -14.01 -5.56
C ALA A 424 -21.22 -13.72 -4.66
N VAL A 425 -21.97 -12.66 -4.96
CA VAL A 425 -23.21 -12.34 -4.22
C VAL A 425 -24.26 -13.42 -4.41
N LEU A 426 -24.50 -13.87 -5.65
CA LEU A 426 -25.47 -14.95 -5.93
C LEU A 426 -25.10 -16.25 -5.21
N ALA A 427 -23.82 -16.60 -5.14
CA ALA A 427 -23.35 -17.78 -4.41
C ALA A 427 -23.58 -17.71 -2.88
N CYS A 428 -23.79 -16.51 -2.34
CA CYS A 428 -24.12 -16.30 -0.92
C CYS A 428 -25.63 -16.15 -0.65
N SER A 429 -26.45 -16.12 -1.70
CA SER A 429 -27.91 -15.93 -1.60
C SER A 429 -28.69 -17.24 -1.37
N SER A 430 -27.99 -18.38 -1.39
CA SER A 430 -28.52 -19.75 -1.27
C SER A 430 -28.50 -20.29 0.14
#